data_AF-A0A7V3Y1R9-F1
#
_entry.id   AF-A0A7V3Y1R9-F1
#
_cell.length_a   1.000
_cell.length_b   1.000
_cell.length_c   1.000
_cell.angle_alpha   90.00
_cell.angle_beta   90.00
_cell.angle_gamma   90.00
#
_symmetry.space_group_name_H-M   'P 1'
#
loop_
_entity.id
_entity.type
_entity.pdbx_description
1 polymer ?
#
loop_
_entity_poly.entity_id
_entity_poly.type
_entity_poly.pdbx_seq_one_letter_code
_entity_poly.pdbx_strand_id
1 'polypeptide(L)'
;MNNLLSIHWILISAVWYFGNGVLHDIFVLINHKGKYDRELLRLLMDGHVLILCGLVLSVCYFMMLQKNTFGAAIISILIGISMLIYCAMIFPFLKSFLTIAISIILIIVAATKL
;
A
#
# COMPACT_ATOMS: atom_id res chain seq x y z
N MET A 1 -10.27 -15.02 -21.35
CA MET A 1 -9.78 -15.53 -20.04
C MET A 1 -8.67 -14.60 -19.54
N ASN A 2 -8.65 -14.29 -18.24
CA ASN A 2 -7.68 -13.43 -17.50
C ASN A 2 -8.11 -11.99 -17.10
N ASN A 3 -9.40 -11.71 -16.88
CA ASN A 3 -9.80 -10.44 -16.24
C ASN A 3 -9.39 -10.33 -14.77
N LEU A 4 -9.19 -11.45 -14.08
CA LEU A 4 -8.82 -11.48 -12.66
C LEU A 4 -7.35 -11.10 -12.38
N LEU A 5 -6.45 -11.16 -13.36
CA LEU A 5 -5.02 -10.83 -13.23
C LEU A 5 -4.65 -9.62 -14.10
N SER A 6 -5.45 -8.57 -13.95
CA SER A 6 -5.30 -7.34 -14.70
C SER A 6 -4.36 -6.36 -13.99
N ILE A 7 -3.64 -5.54 -14.77
CA ILE A 7 -2.78 -4.46 -14.28
C ILE A 7 -3.58 -3.45 -13.43
N HIS A 8 -4.91 -3.40 -13.62
CA HIS A 8 -5.83 -2.61 -12.80
C HIS A 8 -5.78 -2.95 -11.31
N TRP A 9 -5.36 -4.16 -10.91
CA TRP A 9 -5.14 -4.47 -9.50
C TRP A 9 -4.02 -3.63 -8.87
N ILE A 10 -3.01 -3.23 -9.65
CA ILE A 10 -1.95 -2.34 -9.17
C ILE A 10 -2.55 -0.96 -8.88
N LEU A 11 -3.45 -0.48 -9.73
CA LEU A 11 -4.18 0.77 -9.50
C LEU A 11 -5.11 0.68 -8.28
N ILE A 12 -5.85 -0.43 -8.14
CA ILE A 12 -6.73 -0.65 -6.98
C ILE A 12 -5.91 -0.64 -5.68
N SER A 13 -4.78 -1.35 -5.64
CA SER A 13 -3.88 -1.34 -4.48
C SER A 13 -3.28 0.03 -4.21
N ALA A 14 -2.92 0.79 -5.26
CA ALA A 14 -2.41 2.15 -5.13
C ALA A 14 -3.44 3.09 -4.46
N VAL A 15 -4.67 3.07 -4.96
CA VAL A 15 -5.78 3.85 -4.40
C VAL A 15 -6.09 3.40 -2.98
N TRP A 16 -6.06 2.08 -2.72
CA TRP A 16 -6.32 1.53 -1.40
C TRP A 16 -5.28 1.98 -0.37
N TYR A 17 -3.99 1.86 -0.67
CA TYR A 17 -2.92 2.29 0.23
C TYR A 17 -2.93 3.80 0.44
N PHE A 18 -3.07 4.58 -0.63
CA PHE A 18 -3.14 6.03 -0.53
C PHE A 18 -4.34 6.50 0.30
N GLY A 19 -5.54 6.00 -0.04
CA GLY A 19 -6.78 6.35 0.64
C GLY A 19 -6.76 5.98 2.12
N ASN A 20 -6.29 4.77 2.46
CA ASN A 20 -6.18 4.37 3.87
C ASN A 20 -5.12 5.15 4.62
N GLY A 21 -3.99 5.50 3.99
CA GLY A 21 -2.97 6.34 4.63
C GLY A 21 -3.51 7.72 4.98
N VAL A 22 -4.23 8.36 4.05
CA VAL A 22 -4.87 9.67 4.29
C VAL A 22 -5.95 9.57 5.37
N LEU A 23 -6.82 8.56 5.29
CA LEU A 23 -7.87 8.36 6.30
C LEU A 23 -7.28 8.08 7.69
N HIS A 24 -6.20 7.30 7.75
CA HIS A 24 -5.47 7.01 8.98
C HIS A 24 -4.94 8.29 9.62
N ASP A 25 -4.22 9.12 8.86
CA ASP A 25 -3.65 10.37 9.37
C ASP A 25 -4.73 11.34 9.86
N ILE A 26 -5.83 11.47 9.12
CA ILE A 26 -6.99 12.28 9.52
C ILE A 26 -7.57 11.75 10.84
N PHE A 27 -7.77 10.44 10.96
CA PHE A 27 -8.35 9.84 12.17
C PHE A 27 -7.43 9.99 13.39
N VAL A 28 -6.12 9.84 13.19
CA VAL A 28 -5.12 10.08 14.23
C VAL A 28 -5.16 11.53 14.68
N LEU A 29 -5.17 12.50 13.76
CA LEU A 29 -5.24 13.93 14.07
C LEU A 29 -6.54 14.33 14.79
N ILE A 30 -7.69 13.78 14.39
CA ILE A 30 -8.99 14.08 15.01
C ILE A 30 -9.06 13.54 16.44
N ASN A 31 -8.54 12.34 16.68
CA ASN A 31 -8.59 11.71 18.01
C ASN A 31 -7.50 12.21 18.95
N HIS A 32 -6.42 12.78 18.44
CA HIS A 32 -5.35 13.31 19.27
C HIS A 32 -5.72 14.67 19.84
N LYS A 33 -6.16 14.69 21.11
CA LYS A 33 -6.45 15.93 21.87
C LYS A 33 -5.26 16.39 22.75
N GLY A 34 -4.11 15.73 22.63
CA GLY A 34 -2.93 15.94 23.46
C GLY A 34 -1.87 16.86 22.85
N LYS A 35 -0.76 17.04 23.58
CA LYS A 35 0.45 17.71 23.04
C LYS A 35 1.07 16.85 21.93
N TYR A 36 1.82 17.50 21.03
CA TYR A 36 2.61 16.79 20.03
C TYR A 36 3.67 15.93 20.73
N ASP A 37 3.49 14.61 20.70
CA ASP A 37 4.37 13.63 21.35
C ASP A 37 4.98 12.67 20.33
N ARG A 38 5.94 11.86 20.78
CA ARG A 38 6.61 10.88 19.90
C ARG A 38 5.66 9.79 19.40
N GLU A 39 4.59 9.52 20.13
CA GLU A 39 3.60 8.52 19.77
C GLU A 39 2.74 8.99 18.60
N LEU A 40 2.25 10.24 18.65
CA LEU A 40 1.59 10.90 17.54
C LEU A 40 2.47 10.92 16.28
N LEU A 41 3.75 11.25 16.42
CA LEU A 41 4.68 11.27 15.29
C LEU A 41 4.84 9.87 14.68
N ARG A 42 4.92 8.82 15.51
CA ARG A 42 4.98 7.43 15.04
C ARG A 42 3.70 7.03 14.30
N LEU A 43 2.54 7.37 14.84
CA LEU A 43 1.24 7.11 14.21
C LEU A 43 1.07 7.87 12.88
N LEU A 44 1.51 9.12 12.80
CA LEU A 44 1.49 9.87 11.53
C LEU A 44 2.45 9.26 10.50
N MET A 45 3.65 8.86 10.95
CA MET A 45 4.63 8.23 10.08
C MET A 45 4.08 6.94 9.45
N ASP A 46 3.29 6.17 10.22
CA ASP A 46 2.60 4.98 9.74
C ASP A 46 1.63 5.26 8.58
N GLY A 47 0.82 6.32 8.67
CA GLY A 47 -0.06 6.72 7.57
C GLY A 47 0.70 7.28 6.36
N HIS A 48 1.77 8.05 6.59
CA HIS A 48 2.62 8.57 5.52
C HIS A 48 3.33 7.47 4.73
N VAL A 49 3.76 6.39 5.40
CA VAL A 49 4.33 5.20 4.71
C VAL A 49 3.30 4.59 3.76
N LEU A 50 2.03 4.44 4.20
CA LEU A 50 0.94 3.98 3.33
C LEU A 50 0.73 4.90 2.12
N ILE A 51 0.71 6.22 2.34
CA ILE A 51 0.55 7.24 1.29
C ILE A 51 1.68 7.10 0.26
N LEU A 52 2.92 7.00 0.72
CA LEU A 52 4.09 6.86 -0.15
C LEU A 52 4.01 5.57 -0.97
N CYS A 53 3.67 4.44 -0.35
CA CYS A 53 3.48 3.17 -1.04
C CYS A 53 2.39 3.26 -2.12
N GLY A 54 1.27 3.93 -1.84
CA GLY A 54 0.20 4.17 -2.80
C GLY A 54 0.64 5.03 -4.00
N LEU A 55 1.42 6.09 -3.75
CA LEU A 55 1.98 6.94 -4.80
C LEU A 55 2.96 6.19 -5.69
N VAL A 56 3.88 5.42 -5.10
CA VAL A 56 4.86 4.64 -5.87
C VAL A 56 4.16 3.57 -6.71
N LEU A 57 3.13 2.89 -6.18
CA LEU A 57 2.34 1.94 -6.97
C LEU A 57 1.57 2.63 -8.11
N SER A 58 1.10 3.86 -7.91
CA SER A 58 0.48 4.64 -9.00
C SER A 58 1.46 4.89 -10.13
N VAL A 59 2.71 5.26 -9.80
CA VAL A 59 3.78 5.40 -10.79
C VAL A 59 4.06 4.06 -11.50
N CYS A 60 4.11 2.95 -10.75
CA CYS A 60 4.30 1.61 -11.34
C CYS A 60 3.18 1.25 -12.32
N TYR A 61 1.93 1.60 -12.02
CA TYR A 61 0.81 1.43 -12.95
C TYR A 61 1.01 2.21 -14.25
N PHE A 62 1.40 3.49 -14.17
CA PHE A 62 1.69 4.30 -15.36
C PHE A 62 2.88 3.76 -16.17
N MET A 63 3.92 3.26 -15.50
CA MET A 63 5.06 2.62 -16.16
C MET A 63 4.66 1.34 -16.91
N MET A 64 3.76 0.54 -16.35
CA MET A 64 3.21 -0.64 -17.03
C MET A 64 2.37 -0.28 -18.26
N LEU A 65 1.61 0.82 -18.21
CA LEU A 65 0.89 1.33 -19.39
C LEU A 65 1.83 1.78 -20.51
N GLN A 66 3.02 2.28 -20.18
CA GLN A 66 4.06 2.68 -21.13
C GLN A 66 4.93 1.51 -21.63
N LYS A 67 4.50 0.25 -21.43
CA LYS A 67 5.21 -0.98 -21.81
C LYS A 67 6.51 -1.26 -21.04
N ASN A 68 6.84 -0.51 -19.99
CA ASN A 68 7.95 -0.84 -19.11
C ASN A 68 7.45 -1.71 -17.93
N THR A 69 7.10 -2.96 -18.25
CA THR A 69 6.45 -3.88 -17.31
C THR A 69 7.41 -4.49 -16.30
N PHE A 70 8.63 -4.80 -16.71
CA PHE A 70 9.61 -5.50 -15.87
C PHE A 70 10.03 -4.69 -14.64
N GLY A 71 10.43 -3.42 -14.83
CA GLY A 71 10.83 -2.55 -13.72
C GLY A 71 9.68 -2.25 -12.75
N ALA A 72 8.49 -2.02 -13.29
CA ALA A 72 7.29 -1.76 -12.49
C ALA A 72 6.83 -3.00 -11.70
N ALA A 73 6.96 -4.19 -12.25
CA ALA A 73 6.62 -5.45 -11.59
C ALA A 73 7.51 -5.69 -10.37
N ILE A 74 8.83 -5.50 -10.49
CA ILE A 74 9.78 -5.68 -9.39
C ILE A 74 9.48 -4.74 -8.23
N ILE A 75 9.27 -3.45 -8.52
CA ILE A 75 8.96 -2.45 -7.48
C ILE A 75 7.64 -2.78 -6.80
N SER A 76 6.63 -3.20 -7.55
CA SER A 76 5.32 -3.58 -7.01
C SER A 76 5.42 -4.79 -6.07
N ILE A 77 6.22 -5.81 -6.43
CA ILE A 77 6.46 -6.98 -5.57
C ILE A 77 7.17 -6.54 -4.27
N LEU A 78 8.19 -5.69 -4.37
CA LEU A 78 8.94 -5.21 -3.22
C LEU A 78 8.04 -4.44 -2.23
N ILE A 79 7.16 -3.58 -2.74
CA ILE A 79 6.16 -2.88 -1.94
C ILE A 79 5.17 -3.85 -1.30
N GLY A 80 4.68 -4.85 -2.06
CA GLY A 80 3.78 -5.87 -1.53
C GLY A 80 4.39 -6.65 -0.37
N ILE A 81 5.65 -7.08 -0.49
CA ILE A 81 6.38 -7.78 0.57
C ILE A 81 6.59 -6.85 1.77
N SER A 82 7.01 -5.61 1.54
CA SER A 82 7.20 -4.62 2.60
C SER A 82 5.89 -4.37 3.37
N MET A 83 4.75 -4.28 2.68
CA MET A 83 3.44 -4.12 3.32
C MET A 83 2.98 -5.35 4.08
N LEU A 84 3.34 -6.56 3.67
CA LEU A 84 3.09 -7.77 4.46
C LEU A 84 3.89 -7.79 5.76
N ILE A 85 5.17 -7.42 5.70
CA ILE A 85 6.02 -7.26 6.90
C ILE A 85 5.42 -6.19 7.82
N TYR A 86 5.03 -5.05 7.27
CA TYR A 86 4.40 -3.97 8.00
C TYR A 86 3.09 -4.40 8.67
N CYS A 87 2.22 -5.11 7.95
CA CYS A 87 0.99 -5.68 8.51
C CYS A 87 1.28 -6.72 9.61
N ALA A 88 2.36 -7.50 9.50
CA ALA A 88 2.76 -8.46 10.53
C ALA A 88 3.23 -7.76 11.82
N MET A 89 3.92 -6.61 11.70
CA MET A 89 4.34 -5.81 12.85
C MET A 89 3.15 -5.13 13.57
N ILE A 90 2.11 -4.75 12.82
CA ILE A 90 0.93 -4.04 13.34
C ILE A 90 -0.21 -4.99 13.74
N PHE A 91 -0.10 -6.28 13.42
CA PHE A 91 -1.09 -7.30 13.76
C PHE A 91 -1.58 -7.32 15.22
N PRO A 92 -0.77 -7.04 16.27
CA PRO A 92 -1.28 -6.95 17.63
C PRO A 92 -2.21 -5.74 17.89
N PHE A 93 -2.20 -4.72 17.02
CA PHE A 93 -2.96 -3.48 17.18
C PHE A 93 -4.16 -3.35 16.21
N LEU A 94 -4.04 -3.84 14.96
CA LEU A 94 -5.09 -3.71 13.96
C LEU A 94 -5.15 -4.96 13.06
N LYS A 95 -6.32 -5.63 13.02
CA LYS A 95 -6.56 -6.78 12.15
C LYS A 95 -6.79 -6.34 10.71
N SER A 96 -5.72 -5.95 10.05
CA SER A 96 -5.66 -5.47 8.66
C SER A 96 -5.81 -6.58 7.61
N PHE A 97 -6.84 -7.43 7.75
CA PHE A 97 -7.07 -8.58 6.85
C PHE A 97 -7.23 -8.18 5.38
N LEU A 98 -7.87 -7.03 5.12
CA LEU A 98 -8.11 -6.55 3.77
C LEU A 98 -6.83 -6.07 3.09
N THR A 99 -5.98 -5.36 3.82
CA THR A 99 -4.66 -4.90 3.35
C THR A 99 -3.73 -6.08 3.05
N ILE A 100 -3.79 -7.14 3.87
CA ILE A 100 -3.05 -8.38 3.62
C ILE A 100 -3.53 -9.04 2.32
N ALA A 101 -4.85 -9.20 2.15
CA ALA A 101 -5.42 -9.79 0.94
C ALA A 101 -5.04 -9.01 -0.34
N ILE A 102 -5.13 -7.68 -0.29
CA ILE A 102 -4.76 -6.79 -1.40
C ILE A 102 -3.25 -6.89 -1.70
N SER A 103 -2.40 -6.99 -0.68
CA SER A 103 -0.95 -7.14 -0.87
C SER A 103 -0.59 -8.48 -1.52
N ILE A 104 -1.28 -9.56 -1.14
CA ILE A 104 -1.08 -10.89 -1.76
C ILE A 104 -1.51 -10.86 -3.23
N ILE A 105 -2.67 -10.27 -3.54
CA ILE A 105 -3.17 -10.14 -4.91
C ILE A 105 -2.21 -9.28 -5.74
N LEU A 106 -1.70 -8.18 -5.18
CA LEU A 106 -0.70 -7.33 -5.83
C LEU A 106 0.54 -8.13 -6.22
N ILE A 107 1.09 -8.95 -5.31
CA ILE A 107 2.29 -9.77 -5.58
C ILE A 107 2.00 -10.77 -6.71
N ILE A 108 0.86 -11.47 -6.66
CA ILE A 108 0.49 -12.45 -7.69
C ILE A 108 0.35 -11.76 -9.05
N VAL A 109 -0.34 -10.62 -9.11
CA VAL A 109 -0.53 -9.86 -10.35
C VAL A 109 0.81 -9.36 -10.88
N ALA A 110 1.65 -8.77 -10.02
CA ALA A 110 2.96 -8.27 -10.43
C ALA A 110 3.89 -9.40 -10.91
N ALA A 111 3.88 -10.56 -10.25
CA ALA A 111 4.65 -11.74 -10.67
C ALA A 111 4.22 -12.27 -12.04
N THR A 112 2.93 -12.16 -12.40
CA THR A 112 2.45 -12.55 -13.74
C THR A 112 2.79 -11.55 -14.84
N LYS A 113 3.33 -10.38 -14.50
CA LYS A 113 3.75 -9.32 -15.43
C LYS A 113 5.28 -9.13 -15.46
N LEU A 114 6.00 -9.96 -14.71
CA LEU A 114 7.44 -10.13 -14.81
C LEU A 114 7.77 -10.84 -16.13
#